data_AF-A0A4Z1IP31-F1
#
_entry.id   AF-A0A4Z1IP31-F1
#
_cell.length_a   1.000
_cell.length_b   1.000
_cell.length_c   1.000
_cell.angle_alpha   90.00
_cell.angle_beta   90.00
_cell.angle_gamma   90.00
#
_symmetry.space_group_name_H-M   'P 1'
#
loop_
_entity.id
_entity.type
_entity.pdbx_description
1 polymer ?
#
loop_
_entity_poly.entity_id
_entity_poly.type
_entity_poly.pdbx_seq_one_letter_code
_entity_poly.pdbx_strand_id
1 'polypeptide(L)'
;MAATSLNTDDGADSPIFHPADAEILARTGHLKPADGRRSEVSSRLMFEGYFSSSSESKDWYIVPDLLVSPETLIYIGWGQQKAEEIWRRWRELIYMTEFLDFVLEEYVPEFHMSDGREACIRQMKHWGFADELINCIMASEFEDVMMTETVQYWVRDTMDVRYLGLKELQKNSARRNEKRRSGVQDVGEKKLSRDIVEQDYSLADEAGVSSGKDNTGMYHSATKAP
;
A
#
# COMPACT_ATOMS: atom_id res chain seq x y z
N MET A 1 -37.57 10.50 22.69
CA MET A 1 -36.67 9.43 22.20
C MET A 1 -36.12 9.89 20.86
N ALA A 2 -34.82 10.15 20.80
CA ALA A 2 -34.16 10.62 19.59
C ALA A 2 -34.00 9.46 18.61
N ALA A 3 -34.52 9.61 17.40
CA ALA A 3 -34.27 8.69 16.31
C ALA A 3 -32.87 8.97 15.76
N THR A 4 -31.92 8.10 16.09
CA THR A 4 -30.60 8.10 15.46
C THR A 4 -30.79 7.66 14.02
N SER A 5 -30.62 8.60 13.08
CA SER A 5 -30.62 8.33 11.65
C SER A 5 -29.47 7.38 11.34
N LEU A 6 -29.80 6.17 10.90
CA LEU A 6 -28.85 5.23 10.31
C LEU A 6 -28.38 5.84 8.98
N ASN A 7 -27.18 6.40 8.99
CA ASN A 7 -26.45 6.77 7.78
C ASN A 7 -26.33 5.50 6.91
N THR A 8 -27.08 5.51 5.82
CA THR A 8 -26.95 4.59 4.70
C THR A 8 -25.83 5.14 3.83
N ASP A 9 -24.59 4.87 4.22
CA ASP A 9 -23.39 5.39 3.53
C ASP A 9 -23.01 4.46 2.37
N ASP A 10 -23.44 4.84 1.17
CA ASP A 10 -22.59 5.11 -0.01
C ASP A 10 -21.45 4.15 -0.42
N GLY A 11 -21.48 2.88 -0.03
CA GLY A 11 -20.45 1.91 -0.43
C GLY A 11 -20.29 1.72 -1.95
N ALA A 12 -21.36 1.91 -2.74
CA ALA A 12 -21.35 1.68 -4.19
C ALA A 12 -20.80 2.84 -5.03
N ASP A 13 -20.76 4.06 -4.47
CA ASP A 13 -20.34 5.28 -5.17
C ASP A 13 -19.14 5.96 -4.53
N SER A 14 -18.47 5.31 -3.58
CA SER A 14 -17.28 5.82 -2.88
C SER A 14 -16.11 6.07 -3.85
N PRO A 15 -15.81 7.32 -4.25
CA PRO A 15 -14.74 7.60 -5.20
C PRO A 15 -13.38 7.44 -4.52
N ILE A 16 -12.36 6.97 -5.25
CA ILE A 16 -11.00 6.87 -4.73
C ILE A 16 -10.40 8.27 -4.54
N PHE A 17 -10.69 9.22 -5.44
CA PHE A 17 -10.28 10.61 -5.25
C PHE A 17 -11.49 11.49 -5.04
N HIS A 18 -11.50 12.24 -3.93
CA HIS A 18 -12.51 13.28 -3.72
C HIS A 18 -12.43 14.31 -4.87
N PRO A 19 -13.56 14.81 -5.43
CA PRO A 19 -13.53 15.65 -6.65
C PRO A 19 -12.57 16.84 -6.58
N ALA A 20 -12.59 17.59 -5.46
CA ALA A 20 -11.68 18.71 -5.25
C ALA A 20 -10.19 18.29 -5.15
N ASP A 21 -9.89 17.08 -4.65
CA ASP A 21 -8.53 16.53 -4.64
C ASP A 21 -8.13 16.11 -6.06
N ALA A 22 -9.02 15.43 -6.77
CA ALA A 22 -8.82 14.97 -8.15
C ALA A 22 -8.50 16.13 -9.09
N GLU A 23 -9.23 17.25 -9.01
CA GLU A 23 -8.95 18.46 -9.80
C GLU A 23 -7.55 19.02 -9.55
N ILE A 24 -7.11 19.05 -8.29
CA ILE A 24 -5.78 19.54 -7.93
C ILE A 24 -4.71 18.60 -8.47
N LEU A 25 -4.87 17.28 -8.27
CA LEU A 25 -3.94 16.28 -8.76
C LEU A 25 -3.87 16.26 -10.29
N ALA A 26 -4.98 16.49 -10.97
CA ALA A 26 -5.02 16.63 -12.43
C ALA A 26 -4.25 17.89 -12.88
N ARG A 27 -4.50 19.03 -12.24
CA ARG A 27 -3.82 20.29 -12.55
C ARG A 27 -2.31 20.22 -12.29
N THR A 28 -1.87 19.49 -11.26
CA THR A 28 -0.45 19.29 -10.94
C THR A 28 0.20 18.15 -11.72
N GLY A 29 -0.55 17.47 -12.58
CA GLY A 29 -0.03 16.39 -13.42
C GLY A 29 0.32 15.12 -12.63
N HIS A 30 -0.41 14.83 -11.54
CA HIS A 30 -0.31 13.60 -10.75
C HIS A 30 -1.50 12.64 -10.94
N LEU A 31 -2.55 13.08 -11.65
CA LEU A 31 -3.71 12.29 -12.01
C LEU A 31 -4.09 12.57 -13.46
N LYS A 32 -4.37 11.54 -14.26
CA LYS A 32 -4.83 11.68 -15.64
C LYS A 32 -5.92 10.63 -15.94
N PRO A 33 -6.90 10.92 -16.80
CA PRO A 33 -7.86 9.91 -17.24
C PRO A 33 -7.16 8.75 -17.96
N ALA A 34 -7.62 7.52 -17.75
CA ALA A 34 -7.24 6.33 -18.49
C ALA A 34 -8.46 5.73 -19.23
N ASP A 35 -8.35 4.51 -19.74
CA ASP A 35 -9.45 3.83 -20.41
C ASP A 35 -10.57 3.44 -19.43
N GLY A 36 -11.80 3.88 -19.72
CA GLY A 36 -12.98 3.56 -18.92
C GLY A 36 -13.08 4.39 -17.65
N ARG A 37 -13.55 3.79 -16.55
CA ARG A 37 -13.62 4.43 -15.22
C ARG A 37 -12.33 4.19 -14.42
N ARG A 38 -11.21 4.54 -15.04
CA ARG A 38 -9.87 4.37 -14.48
C ARG A 38 -9.06 5.63 -14.70
N SER A 39 -8.10 5.82 -13.81
CA SER A 39 -7.18 6.94 -13.84
C SER A 39 -5.73 6.46 -13.75
N GLU A 40 -4.84 7.13 -14.48
CA GLU A 40 -3.40 7.04 -14.25
C GLU A 40 -3.04 7.90 -13.04
N VAL A 41 -2.38 7.29 -12.06
CA VAL A 41 -1.94 7.90 -10.81
C VAL A 41 -0.42 7.86 -10.75
N SER A 42 0.20 9.00 -10.44
CA SER A 42 1.64 9.09 -10.28
C SER A 42 2.13 8.19 -9.14
N SER A 43 3.26 7.52 -9.34
CA SER A 43 3.91 6.67 -8.33
C SER A 43 4.09 7.37 -6.97
N ARG A 44 4.32 8.70 -6.96
CA ARG A 44 4.45 9.51 -5.74
C ARG A 44 3.22 9.45 -4.83
N LEU A 45 2.03 9.24 -5.38
CA LEU A 45 0.79 9.13 -4.61
C LEU A 45 0.57 7.71 -4.07
N MET A 46 1.14 6.69 -4.72
CA MET A 46 1.05 5.29 -4.28
C MET A 46 1.99 5.00 -3.10
N PHE A 47 3.14 5.68 -3.04
CA PHE A 47 4.21 5.41 -2.07
C PHE A 47 4.43 6.53 -1.05
N GLU A 48 3.43 7.38 -0.78
CA GLU A 48 3.51 8.52 0.15
C GLU A 48 3.72 8.12 1.64
N GLY A 49 4.18 6.89 1.92
CA GLY A 49 4.51 6.37 3.24
C GLY A 49 5.57 5.27 3.32
N TYR A 50 5.96 4.59 2.23
CA TYR A 50 6.87 3.44 2.30
C TYR A 50 7.80 3.36 1.08
N PHE A 51 9.08 3.63 1.33
CA PHE A 51 10.24 3.42 0.43
C PHE A 51 10.30 4.25 -0.87
N SER A 52 11.08 5.34 -0.83
CA SER A 52 11.74 5.85 -2.03
C SER A 52 12.81 4.85 -2.47
N SER A 53 12.47 3.98 -3.42
CA SER A 53 13.44 3.18 -4.15
C SER A 53 13.66 3.79 -5.53
N SER A 54 14.92 4.14 -5.81
CA SER A 54 15.38 4.67 -7.10
C SER A 54 15.49 3.52 -8.12
N SER A 55 14.38 3.20 -8.78
CA SER A 55 14.38 2.37 -9.99
C SER A 55 13.46 3.00 -11.03
N GLU A 56 14.01 3.36 -12.18
CA GLU A 56 13.28 3.85 -13.34
C GLU A 56 12.35 2.75 -13.87
N SER A 57 11.12 2.68 -13.39
CA SER A 57 10.12 1.77 -13.96
C SER A 57 8.70 2.24 -13.64
N LYS A 58 8.03 2.72 -14.69
CA LYS A 58 6.63 3.16 -14.81
C LYS A 58 6.19 4.24 -13.82
N ASP A 59 6.28 5.50 -14.27
CA ASP A 59 5.86 6.69 -13.52
C ASP A 59 4.37 6.72 -13.10
N TRP A 60 3.56 5.80 -13.62
CA TRP A 60 2.09 5.81 -13.57
C TRP A 60 1.48 4.44 -13.31
N TYR A 61 0.53 4.40 -12.38
CA TYR A 61 -0.30 3.23 -12.05
C TYR A 61 -1.73 3.47 -12.52
N ILE A 62 -2.35 2.46 -13.12
CA ILE A 62 -3.78 2.53 -13.50
C ILE A 62 -4.58 2.06 -12.29
N VAL A 63 -5.39 2.94 -11.71
CA VAL A 63 -6.29 2.64 -10.61
C VAL A 63 -7.75 2.84 -11.03
N PRO A 64 -8.71 2.15 -10.41
CA PRO A 64 -10.13 2.45 -10.62
C PRO A 64 -10.49 3.83 -10.07
N ASP A 65 -11.58 4.42 -10.59
CA ASP A 65 -12.09 5.70 -10.06
C ASP A 65 -12.95 5.50 -8.80
N LEU A 66 -13.56 4.32 -8.65
CA LEU A 66 -14.44 3.94 -7.55
C LEU A 66 -13.86 2.76 -6.79
N LEU A 67 -13.97 2.76 -5.47
CA LEU A 67 -13.44 1.68 -4.64
C LEU A 67 -14.15 0.35 -4.90
N VAL A 68 -15.47 0.39 -5.13
CA VAL A 68 -16.31 -0.78 -5.43
C VAL A 68 -16.81 -0.69 -6.87
N SER A 69 -16.15 -1.43 -7.77
CA SER A 69 -16.41 -1.35 -9.22
C SER A 69 -15.91 -2.59 -9.96
N PRO A 70 -16.35 -2.85 -11.20
CA PRO A 70 -15.75 -3.92 -12.01
C PRO A 70 -14.27 -3.62 -12.31
N GLU A 71 -13.88 -2.36 -12.41
CA GLU A 71 -12.49 -1.94 -12.58
C GLU A 71 -11.64 -2.29 -11.34
N THR A 72 -12.21 -2.26 -10.14
CA THR A 72 -11.54 -2.73 -8.93
C THR A 72 -11.24 -4.22 -9.01
N LEU A 73 -12.17 -5.05 -9.50
CA LEU A 73 -11.93 -6.48 -9.67
C LEU A 73 -10.75 -6.74 -10.61
N ILE A 74 -10.67 -5.97 -11.71
CA ILE A 74 -9.54 -6.06 -12.64
C ILE A 74 -8.24 -5.64 -11.94
N TYR A 75 -8.28 -4.54 -11.19
CA TYR A 75 -7.11 -4.01 -10.48
C TYR A 75 -6.54 -4.99 -9.45
N ILE A 76 -7.39 -5.63 -8.65
CA ILE A 76 -6.95 -6.62 -7.65
C ILE A 76 -6.45 -7.92 -8.31
N GLY A 77 -6.74 -8.15 -9.59
CA GLY A 77 -6.07 -9.18 -10.40
C GLY A 77 -6.98 -10.19 -11.09
N TRP A 78 -8.29 -9.95 -11.14
CA TRP A 78 -9.20 -10.75 -11.97
C TRP A 78 -9.04 -10.43 -13.45
N GLY A 79 -9.18 -11.45 -14.29
CA GLY A 79 -9.30 -11.24 -15.74
C GLY A 79 -10.63 -10.55 -16.08
N GLN A 80 -10.65 -9.77 -17.17
CA GLN A 80 -11.82 -8.98 -17.61
C GLN A 80 -13.14 -9.77 -17.59
N GLN A 81 -13.15 -10.96 -18.20
CA GLN A 81 -14.36 -11.79 -18.29
C GLN A 81 -14.86 -12.22 -16.90
N LYS A 82 -13.94 -12.62 -16.00
CA LYS A 82 -14.30 -13.08 -14.66
C LYS A 82 -14.72 -11.92 -13.77
N ALA A 83 -14.08 -10.76 -13.91
CA ALA A 83 -14.48 -9.51 -13.26
C ALA A 83 -15.92 -9.11 -13.60
N GLU A 84 -16.33 -9.21 -14.88
CA GLU A 84 -17.70 -8.92 -15.29
C GLU A 84 -18.73 -9.90 -14.69
N GLU A 85 -18.38 -11.18 -14.59
CA GLU A 85 -19.19 -12.22 -13.96
C GLU A 85 -19.40 -11.93 -12.46
N ILE A 86 -18.29 -11.74 -11.73
CA ILE A 86 -18.30 -11.42 -10.29
C ILE A 86 -19.09 -10.13 -10.05
N TRP A 87 -18.86 -9.09 -10.86
CA TRP A 87 -19.56 -7.81 -10.72
C TRP A 87 -21.07 -7.94 -10.91
N ARG A 88 -21.51 -8.77 -11.86
CA ARG A 88 -22.95 -9.04 -12.05
C ARG A 88 -23.55 -9.68 -10.81
N ARG A 89 -22.86 -10.65 -10.22
CA ARG A 89 -23.33 -11.36 -9.04
C ARG A 89 -23.33 -10.47 -7.78
N TRP A 90 -22.28 -9.68 -7.59
CA TRP A 90 -22.19 -8.72 -6.50
C TRP A 90 -23.39 -7.76 -6.45
N ARG A 91 -23.81 -7.22 -7.61
CA ARG A 91 -24.97 -6.31 -7.67
C ARG A 91 -26.28 -6.94 -7.21
N GLU A 92 -26.39 -8.26 -7.21
CA GLU A 92 -27.56 -8.98 -6.70
C GLU A 92 -27.50 -9.21 -5.18
N LEU A 93 -26.32 -9.08 -4.56
CA LEU A 93 -26.03 -9.50 -3.18
C LEU A 93 -25.48 -8.38 -2.29
N ILE A 94 -25.50 -7.12 -2.77
CA ILE A 94 -24.82 -5.96 -2.18
C ILE A 94 -25.12 -5.67 -0.69
N TYR A 95 -26.15 -6.29 -0.10
CA TYR A 95 -26.56 -6.06 1.29
C TYR A 95 -26.09 -7.14 2.28
N MET A 96 -25.38 -8.18 1.83
CA MET A 96 -25.11 -9.37 2.65
C MET A 96 -23.69 -9.45 3.22
N THR A 97 -22.71 -8.80 2.59
CA THR A 97 -21.29 -8.91 2.96
C THR A 97 -20.49 -7.73 2.40
N GLU A 98 -19.26 -7.51 2.87
CA GLU A 98 -18.36 -6.52 2.31
C GLU A 98 -17.87 -6.93 0.90
N PHE A 99 -17.53 -5.94 0.08
CA PHE A 99 -17.18 -6.18 -1.33
C PHE A 99 -15.99 -7.13 -1.51
N LEU A 100 -14.90 -6.94 -0.75
CA LEU A 100 -13.73 -7.80 -0.91
C LEU A 100 -13.97 -9.17 -0.29
N ASP A 101 -14.58 -9.24 0.89
CA ASP A 101 -14.91 -10.49 1.57
C ASP A 101 -15.76 -11.39 0.65
N PHE A 102 -16.79 -10.83 0.02
CA PHE A 102 -17.58 -11.51 -1.01
C PHE A 102 -16.71 -12.11 -2.12
N VAL A 103 -15.78 -11.33 -2.66
CA VAL A 103 -14.92 -11.75 -3.78
C VAL A 103 -13.99 -12.89 -3.35
N LEU A 104 -13.36 -12.77 -2.18
CA LEU A 104 -12.38 -13.74 -1.71
C LEU A 104 -13.01 -15.04 -1.21
N GLU A 105 -14.16 -14.97 -0.56
CA GLU A 105 -14.87 -16.13 -0.05
C GLU A 105 -15.52 -16.95 -1.16
N GLU A 106 -16.23 -16.29 -2.09
CA GLU A 106 -17.02 -16.98 -3.11
C GLU A 106 -16.20 -17.42 -4.34
N TYR A 107 -15.16 -16.66 -4.69
CA TYR A 107 -14.45 -16.87 -5.96
C TYR A 107 -13.02 -17.37 -5.83
N VAL A 108 -12.45 -17.39 -4.62
CA VAL A 108 -11.12 -17.98 -4.36
C VAL A 108 -11.27 -19.24 -3.51
N PRO A 109 -11.62 -20.39 -4.13
CA PRO A 109 -12.02 -21.58 -3.39
C PRO A 109 -10.85 -22.22 -2.64
N GLU A 110 -11.16 -22.86 -1.52
CA GLU A 110 -10.22 -23.75 -0.85
C GLU A 110 -9.89 -24.93 -1.74
N PHE A 111 -8.61 -25.07 -2.07
CA PHE A 111 -8.15 -26.08 -2.99
C PHE A 111 -6.79 -26.62 -2.56
N HIS A 112 -6.75 -27.93 -2.26
CA HIS A 112 -5.51 -28.64 -1.97
C HIS A 112 -4.86 -29.07 -3.28
N MET A 113 -3.81 -28.35 -3.68
CA MET A 113 -3.06 -28.63 -4.90
C MET A 113 -2.03 -29.73 -4.70
N SER A 114 -1.70 -30.40 -5.81
CA SER A 114 -0.44 -31.12 -5.95
C SER A 114 0.71 -30.11 -6.04
N ASP A 115 1.84 -30.44 -5.43
CA ASP A 115 3.06 -29.63 -5.48
C ASP A 115 3.51 -29.41 -6.93
N GLY A 116 3.75 -28.15 -7.32
CA GLY A 116 4.34 -27.80 -8.61
C GLY A 116 3.87 -26.47 -9.19
N ARG A 117 4.83 -25.63 -9.60
CA ARG A 117 4.61 -24.28 -10.15
C ARG A 117 3.64 -24.26 -11.33
N GLU A 118 3.78 -25.17 -12.28
CA GLU A 118 2.92 -25.24 -13.47
C GLU A 118 1.49 -25.64 -13.12
N ALA A 119 1.31 -26.46 -12.08
CA ALA A 119 -0.02 -26.82 -11.59
C ALA A 119 -0.71 -25.58 -11.00
N CYS A 120 0.00 -24.84 -10.14
CA CYS A 120 -0.50 -23.58 -9.56
C CYS A 120 -0.88 -22.56 -10.63
N ILE A 121 -0.04 -22.36 -11.65
CA ILE A 121 -0.33 -21.45 -12.77
C ILE A 121 -1.60 -21.88 -13.52
N ARG A 122 -1.74 -23.17 -13.87
CA ARG A 122 -2.93 -23.68 -14.55
C ARG A 122 -4.19 -23.47 -13.71
N GLN A 123 -4.11 -23.68 -12.41
CA GLN A 123 -5.24 -23.53 -11.51
C GLN A 123 -5.69 -22.06 -11.39
N MET A 124 -4.75 -21.14 -11.21
CA MET A 124 -5.06 -19.70 -11.17
C MET A 124 -5.69 -19.20 -12.48
N LYS A 125 -5.20 -19.69 -13.63
CA LYS A 125 -5.85 -19.40 -14.93
C LYS A 125 -7.25 -19.97 -15.00
N HIS A 126 -7.47 -21.17 -14.47
CA HIS A 126 -8.79 -21.80 -14.43
C HIS A 126 -9.78 -21.03 -13.55
N TRP A 127 -9.33 -20.45 -12.43
CA TRP A 127 -10.15 -19.55 -11.60
C TRP A 127 -10.50 -18.24 -12.31
N GLY A 128 -9.69 -17.83 -13.30
CA GLY A 128 -9.93 -16.64 -14.12
C GLY A 128 -9.10 -15.42 -13.70
N PHE A 129 -7.96 -15.63 -13.03
CA PHE A 129 -7.02 -14.55 -12.74
C PHE A 129 -6.29 -14.06 -13.98
N ALA A 130 -5.95 -12.76 -13.96
CA ALA A 130 -5.15 -12.14 -15.00
C ALA A 130 -3.70 -12.66 -14.95
N ASP A 131 -3.06 -12.74 -16.12
CA ASP A 131 -1.65 -13.16 -16.21
C ASP A 131 -0.72 -12.25 -15.38
N GLU A 132 -1.07 -10.97 -15.22
CA GLU A 132 -0.30 -10.03 -14.40
C GLU A 132 -0.23 -10.45 -12.92
N LEU A 133 -1.38 -10.77 -12.30
CA LEU A 133 -1.41 -11.26 -10.92
C LEU A 133 -0.67 -12.59 -10.80
N ILE A 134 -0.89 -13.51 -11.74
CA ILE A 134 -0.23 -14.82 -11.77
C ILE A 134 1.29 -14.65 -11.82
N ASN A 135 1.79 -13.77 -12.68
CA ASN A 135 3.22 -13.51 -12.82
C ASN A 135 3.80 -12.82 -11.58
N CYS A 136 3.04 -11.91 -10.95
CA CYS A 136 3.44 -11.25 -9.70
C CYS A 136 3.63 -12.26 -8.56
N ILE A 137 2.68 -13.19 -8.42
CA ILE A 137 2.73 -14.24 -7.40
C ILE A 137 3.84 -15.26 -7.75
N MET A 138 3.96 -15.67 -9.00
CA MET A 138 4.88 -16.74 -9.44
C MET A 138 6.28 -16.24 -9.82
N ALA A 139 6.66 -15.03 -9.43
CA ALA A 139 7.95 -14.46 -9.78
C ALA A 139 9.07 -15.30 -9.15
N SER A 140 10.11 -15.60 -9.94
CA SER A 140 11.19 -16.52 -9.55
C SER A 140 11.96 -16.04 -8.32
N GLU A 141 12.07 -14.73 -8.14
CA GLU A 141 12.71 -14.07 -7.00
C GLU A 141 11.99 -14.32 -5.67
N PHE A 142 10.73 -14.78 -5.70
CA PHE A 142 9.93 -15.08 -4.51
C PHE A 142 9.64 -16.58 -4.38
N GLU A 143 10.35 -17.45 -5.09
CA GLU A 143 10.10 -18.90 -5.08
C GLU A 143 10.15 -19.48 -3.65
N ASP A 144 11.16 -19.09 -2.85
CA ASP A 144 11.28 -19.55 -1.46
C ASP A 144 10.08 -19.13 -0.60
N VAL A 145 9.59 -17.89 -0.79
CA VAL A 145 8.45 -17.35 -0.06
C VAL A 145 7.17 -18.07 -0.49
N MET A 146 6.99 -18.25 -1.79
CA MET A 146 5.84 -18.93 -2.38
C MET A 146 5.64 -20.35 -1.85
N MET A 147 6.73 -21.05 -1.50
CA MET A 147 6.68 -22.40 -0.94
C MET A 147 6.29 -22.46 0.55
N THR A 148 6.19 -21.32 1.25
CA THR A 148 5.83 -21.31 2.68
C THR A 148 4.34 -21.44 2.94
N GLU A 149 3.51 -21.17 1.93
CA GLU A 149 2.04 -21.17 2.04
C GLU A 149 1.38 -21.66 0.75
N THR A 150 0.07 -21.89 0.80
CA THR A 150 -0.68 -22.35 -0.38
C THR A 150 -0.82 -21.26 -1.44
N VAL A 151 -0.97 -21.65 -2.71
CA VAL A 151 -1.27 -20.69 -3.80
C VAL A 151 -2.52 -19.85 -3.51
N GLN A 152 -3.50 -20.44 -2.82
CA GLN A 152 -4.73 -19.76 -2.42
C GLN A 152 -4.45 -18.65 -1.39
N TYR A 153 -3.61 -18.93 -0.40
CA TYR A 153 -3.18 -17.93 0.57
C TYR A 153 -2.53 -16.74 -0.12
N TRP A 154 -1.54 -16.99 -1.00
CA TRP A 154 -0.84 -15.92 -1.72
C TRP A 154 -1.75 -15.10 -2.63
N VAL A 155 -2.72 -15.73 -3.28
CA VAL A 155 -3.74 -15.03 -4.06
C VAL A 155 -4.55 -14.09 -3.17
N ARG A 156 -5.08 -14.58 -2.04
CA ARG A 156 -5.89 -13.77 -1.13
C ARG A 156 -5.09 -12.61 -0.55
N ASP A 157 -3.91 -12.90 -0.03
CA ASP A 157 -3.00 -11.90 0.55
C ASP A 157 -2.63 -10.82 -0.47
N THR A 158 -2.27 -11.21 -1.70
CA THR A 158 -1.93 -10.25 -2.76
C THR A 158 -3.13 -9.38 -3.14
N MET A 159 -4.34 -9.96 -3.23
CA MET A 159 -5.56 -9.21 -3.52
C MET A 159 -5.94 -8.25 -2.39
N ASP A 160 -5.81 -8.70 -1.14
CA ASP A 160 -6.02 -7.90 0.07
C ASP A 160 -5.10 -6.70 0.09
N VAL A 161 -3.80 -6.90 -0.12
CA VAL A 161 -2.80 -5.82 -0.15
C VAL A 161 -3.10 -4.82 -1.27
N ARG A 162 -3.46 -5.29 -2.47
CA ARG A 162 -3.84 -4.41 -3.59
C ARG A 162 -5.08 -3.57 -3.25
N TYR A 163 -6.11 -4.19 -2.70
CA TYR A 163 -7.34 -3.48 -2.32
C TYR A 163 -7.10 -2.49 -1.16
N LEU A 164 -6.27 -2.87 -0.19
CA LEU A 164 -5.86 -1.99 0.90
C LEU A 164 -5.16 -0.75 0.36
N GLY A 165 -4.29 -0.88 -0.66
CA GLY A 165 -3.69 0.25 -1.35
C GLY A 165 -4.74 1.24 -1.91
N LEU A 166 -5.85 0.75 -2.47
CA LEU A 166 -6.96 1.61 -2.92
C LEU A 166 -7.68 2.30 -1.76
N LYS A 167 -7.94 1.57 -0.66
CA LYS A 167 -8.51 2.16 0.57
C LYS A 167 -7.61 3.26 1.13
N GLU A 168 -6.29 3.07 1.09
CA GLU A 168 -5.32 4.06 1.55
C GLU A 168 -5.29 5.30 0.66
N LEU A 169 -5.33 5.15 -0.67
CA LEU A 169 -5.48 6.28 -1.60
C LEU A 169 -6.74 7.09 -1.30
N GLN A 170 -7.87 6.41 -1.10
CA GLN A 170 -9.13 7.05 -0.76
C GLN A 170 -9.06 7.81 0.56
N LYS A 171 -8.54 7.17 1.61
CA LYS A 171 -8.34 7.79 2.92
C LYS A 171 -7.41 8.99 2.83
N ASN A 172 -6.32 8.91 2.05
CA ASN A 172 -5.39 10.01 1.82
C ASN A 172 -6.05 11.17 1.08
N SER A 173 -6.86 10.88 0.07
CA SER A 173 -7.64 11.90 -0.64
C SER A 173 -8.62 12.62 0.28
N ALA A 174 -9.37 11.87 1.09
CA ALA A 174 -10.29 12.41 2.09
C ALA A 174 -9.55 13.27 3.13
N ARG A 175 -8.40 12.82 3.63
CA ARG A 175 -7.55 13.56 4.57
C ARG A 175 -7.03 14.88 3.98
N ARG A 176 -6.55 14.87 2.73
CA ARG A 176 -6.12 16.09 2.03
C ARG A 176 -7.28 17.06 1.83
N ASN A 177 -8.47 16.55 1.51
CA ASN A 177 -9.67 17.37 1.40
C ASN A 177 -10.07 18.00 2.75
N GLU A 178 -10.05 17.24 3.84
CA GLU A 178 -10.38 17.75 5.18
C GLU A 178 -9.39 18.82 5.66
N LYS A 179 -8.09 18.63 5.41
CA LYS A 179 -7.07 19.66 5.69
C LYS A 179 -7.33 20.97 4.95
N ARG A 180 -7.89 20.91 3.74
CA ARG A 180 -8.29 22.11 2.98
C ARG A 180 -9.52 22.76 3.59
N ARG A 181 -10.53 21.98 3.98
CA ARG A 181 -11.78 22.49 4.58
C ARG A 181 -11.56 23.13 5.95
N SER A 182 -10.67 22.55 6.76
CA SER A 182 -10.34 23.05 8.09
C SER A 182 -9.45 24.30 8.09
N GLY A 183 -8.92 24.72 6.93
CA GLY A 183 -8.09 25.93 6.82
C GLY A 183 -6.78 25.87 7.62
N VAL A 184 -6.37 24.68 8.08
CA VAL A 184 -5.09 24.48 8.77
C VAL A 184 -3.98 24.64 7.74
N GLN A 185 -3.57 25.89 7.52
CA GLN A 185 -2.28 26.19 6.96
C GLN A 185 -1.22 25.58 7.88
N ASP A 186 -0.30 24.85 7.26
CA ASP A 186 0.91 24.33 7.88
C ASP A 186 1.80 25.51 8.29
N VAL A 187 1.45 26.15 9.40
CA VAL A 187 2.27 27.16 10.05
C VAL A 187 3.10 26.45 11.10
N GLY A 188 4.25 25.90 10.70
CA GLY A 188 5.38 25.85 11.62
C GLY A 188 6.22 24.57 11.71
N GLU A 189 6.83 24.11 10.62
CA GLU A 189 8.05 23.28 10.71
C GLU A 189 9.37 24.07 10.54
N LYS A 190 9.32 25.42 10.53
CA LYS A 190 10.53 26.26 10.42
C LYS A 190 10.99 26.95 11.72
N LYS A 191 10.47 26.59 12.89
CA LYS A 191 10.81 27.25 14.16
C LYS A 191 11.33 26.33 15.27
N LEU A 192 12.03 25.25 14.90
CA LEU A 192 12.80 24.44 15.86
C LEU A 192 14.29 24.29 15.50
N SER A 193 14.79 25.04 14.51
CA SER A 193 16.22 25.03 14.14
C SER A 193 16.96 26.32 14.47
N ARG A 194 16.30 27.29 15.11
CA ARG A 194 16.92 28.59 15.44
C ARG A 194 17.17 28.85 16.93
N ASP A 195 16.65 27.99 17.80
CA ASP A 195 16.76 28.18 19.26
C ASP A 195 17.71 27.17 19.94
N ILE A 196 18.42 26.31 19.19
CA ILE A 196 19.36 25.29 19.74
C ILE A 196 20.84 25.69 19.58
N VAL A 197 21.18 26.81 18.93
CA VAL A 197 22.59 27.18 18.65
C VAL A 197 23.11 28.35 19.50
N GLU A 198 22.45 28.71 20.61
CA GLU A 198 22.92 29.84 21.42
C GLU A 198 22.76 29.66 22.94
N GLN A 199 23.00 28.46 23.46
CA GLN A 199 22.95 28.23 24.92
C GLN A 199 24.05 27.36 25.55
N ASP A 200 25.15 27.04 24.85
CA ASP A 200 26.16 26.11 25.39
C ASP A 200 27.63 26.56 25.30
N TYR A 201 27.88 27.87 25.30
CA TYR A 201 29.24 28.40 25.51
C TYR A 201 29.27 29.52 26.54
N SER A 202 29.14 29.16 27.82
CA SER A 202 29.67 29.95 28.95
C SER A 202 29.43 29.22 30.26
N LEU A 203 30.38 28.37 30.67
CA LEU A 203 30.90 28.26 32.05
C LEU A 203 31.69 26.95 32.18
N ALA A 204 33.02 27.03 32.19
CA ALA A 204 33.87 26.27 33.09
C ALA A 204 35.31 26.71 32.84
N ASP A 205 35.75 27.70 33.62
CA ASP A 205 37.16 27.91 33.87
C ASP A 205 37.44 27.57 35.34
N GLU A 206 38.58 26.90 35.50
CA GLU A 206 39.45 26.77 36.66
C GLU A 206 39.16 25.80 37.83
N ALA A 207 40.11 24.86 37.93
CA ALA A 207 40.83 24.32 39.10
C ALA A 207 40.71 22.79 39.16
N GLY A 208 41.76 21.98 39.22
CA GLY A 208 43.19 22.17 39.40
C GLY A 208 43.79 20.81 39.79
N VAL A 209 44.96 20.47 39.23
CA VAL A 209 46.08 19.71 39.82
C VAL A 209 45.79 18.34 40.48
N SER A 210 46.32 17.24 39.91
CA SER A 210 47.45 16.46 40.49
C SER A 210 47.49 14.98 40.07
N SER A 211 48.64 14.58 39.50
CA SER A 211 49.39 13.33 39.76
C SER A 211 48.73 11.94 39.57
N GLY A 212 49.31 11.16 38.65
CA GLY A 212 49.95 9.89 39.05
C GLY A 212 49.73 8.65 38.20
N LYS A 213 50.82 8.23 37.54
CA LYS A 213 51.35 6.86 37.37
C LYS A 213 50.73 5.88 36.34
N ASP A 214 51.57 5.60 35.34
CA ASP A 214 52.17 4.30 34.97
C ASP A 214 51.31 3.03 34.77
N ASN A 215 51.30 2.53 33.52
CA ASN A 215 51.83 1.22 33.08
C ASN A 215 51.21 0.88 31.69
N THR A 216 51.95 0.76 30.59
CA THR A 216 52.99 -0.24 30.20
C THR A 216 52.44 -1.66 29.99
N GLY A 217 52.54 -2.15 28.75
CA GLY A 217 52.64 -3.57 28.39
C GLY A 217 51.50 -4.10 27.51
N MET A 218 51.65 -4.19 26.18
CA MET A 218 52.41 -5.17 25.37
C MET A 218 51.63 -6.46 25.00
N TYR A 219 51.34 -6.56 23.70
CA TYR A 219 51.51 -7.67 22.74
C TYR A 219 50.76 -9.03 22.81
N HIS A 220 50.21 -9.32 21.61
CA HIS A 220 50.29 -10.56 20.80
C HIS A 220 49.38 -11.75 21.15
N SER A 221 48.45 -12.10 20.24
CA SER A 221 48.56 -13.17 19.21
C SER A 221 48.17 -14.54 19.79
N ALA A 222 47.57 -15.52 19.12
CA ALA A 222 47.01 -15.73 17.79
C ALA A 222 46.38 -17.15 17.84
N THR A 223 45.40 -17.45 16.97
CA THR A 223 45.08 -18.79 16.42
C THR A 223 44.68 -19.91 17.41
N LYS A 224 43.83 -20.88 17.12
CA LYS A 224 43.72 -21.72 15.92
C LYS A 224 42.44 -22.57 16.04
N ALA A 225 41.84 -22.90 14.91
CA ALA A 225 40.86 -23.99 14.72
C ALA A 225 41.47 -25.37 15.09
N PRO A 226 40.68 -26.46 15.12
CA PRO A 226 40.09 -27.04 13.91
C PRO A 226 38.56 -27.00 13.85
#